data_AF-A0A523YKB5-F1
#
_entry.id   AF-A0A523YKB5-F1
#
_cell.length_a   1.000
_cell.length_b   1.000
_cell.length_c   1.000
_cell.angle_alpha   90.00
_cell.angle_beta   90.00
_cell.angle_gamma   90.00
#
_symmetry.space_group_name_H-M   'P 1'
#
loop_
_entity.id
_entity.type
_entity.pdbx_description
1 polymer ?
#
loop_
_entity_poly.entity_id
_entity_poly.type
_entity_poly.pdbx_seq_one_letter_code
_entity_poly.pdbx_strand_id
1 'polypeptide(L)'
;METSERLVLFRSIPYSSVFNDALRIFKRNNLSVSEYDFDKGLIKAEFSDNMPTEDAQIIAKFWNGKDRILIGLRGSLSFSFTGADKLKEKLKRLQTDLRRLDYAF
;
A
#
# COMPACT_ATOMS: atom_id res chain seq x y z
N MET A 1 9.69 -1.59 17.38
CA MET A 1 8.81 -1.62 16.19
C MET A 1 9.08 -0.38 15.38
N GLU A 2 9.55 -0.53 14.14
CA GLU A 2 9.78 0.59 13.20
C GLU A 2 8.54 0.70 12.29
N THR A 3 8.06 1.92 12.07
CA THR A 3 6.93 2.19 11.17
C THR A 3 7.27 3.28 10.17
N SER A 4 6.82 3.12 8.93
CA SER A 4 6.96 4.14 7.90
C SER A 4 5.64 4.35 7.19
N GLU A 5 5.34 5.61 6.84
CA GLU A 5 4.06 5.99 6.23
C GLU A 5 4.26 6.80 4.95
N ARG A 6 3.37 6.60 3.97
CA ARG A 6 3.34 7.33 2.69
C ARG A 6 1.89 7.60 2.29
N LEU A 7 1.65 8.73 1.62
CA LEU A 7 0.32 9.12 1.14
C LEU A 7 0.26 9.22 -0.40
N VAL A 8 -0.87 8.82 -0.99
CA VAL A 8 -1.17 8.98 -2.42
C VAL A 8 -2.56 9.58 -2.58
N LEU A 9 -2.66 10.65 -3.37
CA LEU A 9 -3.94 11.31 -3.65
C LEU A 9 -4.33 11.09 -5.12
N PHE A 10 -5.52 10.54 -5.32
CA PHE A 10 -6.19 10.41 -6.61
C PHE A 10 -7.25 11.48 -6.74
N ARG A 11 -7.40 12.05 -7.94
CA ARG A 11 -8.42 13.05 -8.25
C ARG A 11 -9.26 12.57 -9.42
N SER A 12 -10.56 12.79 -9.33
CA SER A 12 -11.51 12.50 -10.42
C SER A 12 -11.52 11.04 -10.89
N ILE A 13 -11.17 10.10 -10.00
CA ILE A 13 -11.18 8.66 -10.28
C ILE A 13 -12.18 7.99 -9.33
N PRO A 14 -12.99 7.02 -9.80
CA PRO A 14 -13.90 6.28 -8.93
C PRO A 14 -13.18 5.48 -7.85
N TYR A 15 -13.78 5.43 -6.66
CA TYR A 15 -13.24 4.70 -5.50
C TYR A 15 -12.98 3.22 -5.79
N SER A 16 -13.94 2.57 -6.47
CA SER A 16 -13.83 1.16 -6.86
C SER A 16 -12.63 0.89 -7.75
N SER A 17 -12.35 1.77 -8.71
CA SER A 17 -11.19 1.66 -9.60
C SER A 17 -9.89 1.75 -8.82
N VAL A 18 -9.74 2.78 -7.97
CA VAL A 18 -8.53 2.99 -7.16
C VAL A 18 -8.28 1.81 -6.22
N PHE A 19 -9.32 1.28 -5.58
CA PHE A 19 -9.18 0.13 -4.68
C PHE A 19 -8.74 -1.15 -5.42
N ASN A 20 -9.36 -1.45 -6.56
CA ASN A 20 -9.02 -2.61 -7.38
C ASN A 20 -7.62 -2.48 -8.00
N ASP A 21 -7.22 -1.28 -8.40
CA ASP A 21 -5.88 -1.00 -8.89
C ASP A 21 -4.82 -1.18 -7.82
N ALA A 22 -5.10 -0.73 -6.59
CA ALA A 22 -4.21 -0.97 -5.47
C ALA A 22 -4.03 -2.46 -5.18
N LEU A 23 -5.11 -3.26 -5.18
CA LEU A 23 -5.02 -4.72 -5.05
C LEU A 23 -4.14 -5.35 -6.15
N ARG A 24 -4.26 -4.88 -7.39
CA ARG A 24 -3.42 -5.35 -8.51
C ARG A 24 -1.95 -4.98 -8.32
N ILE A 25 -1.66 -3.75 -7.89
CA ILE A 25 -0.29 -3.30 -7.60
C ILE A 25 0.33 -4.09 -6.46
N PHE A 26 -0.44 -4.41 -5.41
CA PHE A 26 0.03 -5.19 -4.27
C PHE A 26 0.45 -6.59 -4.72
N LYS A 27 -0.40 -7.27 -5.50
CA LYS A 27 -0.06 -8.58 -6.08
C LYS A 27 1.17 -8.52 -7.00
N ARG A 28 1.28 -7.49 -7.85
CA ARG A 28 2.45 -7.28 -8.75
C ARG A 28 3.76 -7.04 -7.99
N ASN A 29 3.68 -6.52 -6.77
CA ASN A 29 4.83 -6.26 -5.91
C ASN A 29 5.13 -7.43 -4.95
N ASN A 30 4.65 -8.65 -5.24
CA ASN A 30 4.83 -9.84 -4.40
C ASN A 30 4.38 -9.60 -2.95
N LEU A 31 3.22 -8.94 -2.80
CA LEU A 31 2.54 -8.84 -1.51
C LEU A 31 1.42 -9.87 -1.46
N SER A 32 1.45 -10.71 -0.43
CA SER A 32 0.35 -11.60 -0.08
C SER A 32 -0.70 -10.79 0.68
N VAL A 33 -1.89 -10.60 0.10
CA VAL A 33 -2.99 -9.89 0.76
C VAL A 33 -3.60 -10.81 1.80
N SER A 34 -3.41 -10.51 3.09
CA SER A 34 -3.95 -11.30 4.20
C SER A 34 -5.36 -10.88 4.60
N GLU A 35 -5.75 -9.62 4.35
CA GLU A 35 -7.10 -9.11 4.64
C GLU A 35 -7.44 -7.96 3.67
N TYR A 36 -8.68 -7.88 3.21
CA TYR A 36 -9.18 -6.65 2.58
C TYR A 36 -10.68 -6.46 2.87
N ASP A 37 -11.10 -5.22 3.00
CA ASP A 37 -12.48 -4.81 3.26
C ASP A 37 -12.75 -3.54 2.43
N PHE A 38 -13.58 -3.68 1.41
CA PHE A 38 -13.87 -2.61 0.45
C PHE A 38 -14.63 -1.45 1.11
N ASP A 39 -15.62 -1.79 1.95
CA ASP A 39 -16.50 -0.83 2.60
C ASP A 39 -15.76 -0.03 3.67
N LYS A 40 -14.83 -0.69 4.39
CA LYS A 40 -13.94 -0.03 5.35
C LYS A 40 -12.73 0.65 4.70
N GLY A 41 -12.51 0.45 3.40
CA GLY A 41 -11.35 0.96 2.69
C GLY A 41 -10.04 0.47 3.27
N LEU A 42 -9.89 -0.84 3.41
CA LEU A 42 -8.75 -1.46 4.05
C LEU A 42 -8.16 -2.57 3.16
N ILE A 43 -6.84 -2.58 3.03
CA ILE A 43 -6.06 -3.71 2.50
C ILE A 43 -4.90 -3.94 3.47
N LYS A 44 -4.73 -5.17 3.96
CA LYS A 44 -3.55 -5.62 4.69
C LYS A 44 -2.81 -6.65 3.86
N ALA A 45 -1.51 -6.51 3.78
CA ALA A 45 -0.68 -7.41 3.02
C ALA A 45 0.69 -7.63 3.69
N GLU A 46 1.29 -8.76 3.41
CA GLU A 46 2.60 -9.18 3.91
C GLU A 46 3.53 -9.43 2.72
N PHE A 47 4.83 -9.27 2.91
CA PHE A 47 5.79 -9.59 1.85
C PHE A 47 5.88 -11.10 1.69
N SER A 48 5.66 -11.62 0.47
CA SER A 48 5.64 -13.06 0.22
C SER A 48 7.03 -13.70 0.11
N ASP A 49 8.06 -12.88 -0.11
CA ASP A 49 9.44 -13.34 -0.08
C ASP A 49 9.82 -13.48 1.40
N ASN A 50 10.33 -14.64 1.81
CA ASN A 50 10.98 -14.93 3.10
C ASN A 50 12.16 -13.96 3.37
N MET A 51 11.89 -12.66 3.43
CA MET A 51 12.83 -11.65 3.85
C MET A 51 13.17 -11.95 5.31
N PRO A 52 14.39 -11.63 5.77
CA PRO A 52 14.78 -11.72 7.18
C PRO A 52 13.97 -10.77 8.10
N THR A 53 12.89 -10.18 7.58
CA THR A 53 11.88 -9.41 8.29
C THR A 53 10.68 -10.35 8.48
N GLU A 54 10.80 -11.27 9.44
CA GLU A 54 9.76 -12.29 9.70
C GLU A 54 8.37 -11.67 9.97
N ASP A 55 8.24 -10.38 10.28
CA ASP A 55 6.94 -9.70 10.41
C ASP A 55 6.92 -8.32 9.74
N ALA A 56 6.99 -8.29 8.41
CA ALA A 56 6.82 -7.08 7.63
C ALA A 56 5.41 -7.00 7.03
N GLN A 57 4.58 -6.09 7.57
CA GLN A 57 3.21 -5.86 7.13
C GLN A 57 3.06 -4.49 6.46
N ILE A 58 2.23 -4.41 5.42
CA ILE A 58 1.73 -3.18 4.81
C ILE A 58 0.22 -3.10 5.01
N ILE A 59 -0.24 -1.93 5.45
CA ILE A 59 -1.65 -1.59 5.57
C ILE A 59 -1.93 -0.39 4.67
N ALA A 60 -2.87 -0.53 3.75
CA ALA A 60 -3.44 0.57 2.99
C ALA A 60 -4.82 0.93 3.54
N LYS A 61 -5.02 2.22 3.85
CA LYS A 61 -6.32 2.80 4.20
C LYS A 61 -6.77 3.78 3.14
N PHE A 62 -8.04 3.73 2.77
CA PHE A 62 -8.64 4.54 1.73
C PHE A 62 -9.68 5.48 2.34
N TRP A 63 -9.61 6.75 1.98
CA TRP A 63 -10.59 7.76 2.39
C TRP A 63 -11.25 8.36 1.14
N ASN A 64 -12.57 8.16 1.03
CA ASN A 64 -13.37 8.68 -0.08
C ASN A 64 -13.86 10.11 0.22
N GLY A 65 -13.46 11.08 -0.60
CA GLY A 65 -14.01 12.43 -0.62
C GLY A 65 -14.87 12.67 -1.87
N LYS A 66 -15.40 13.88 -2.03
CA LYS A 66 -16.32 14.22 -3.13
C LYS A 66 -15.82 13.80 -4.52
N ASP A 67 -14.60 14.18 -4.87
CA ASP A 67 -13.95 13.90 -6.17
C ASP A 67 -12.49 13.45 -6.01
N ARG A 68 -12.16 12.89 -4.85
CA ARG A 68 -10.78 12.56 -4.48
C ARG A 68 -10.72 11.36 -3.55
N ILE A 69 -9.68 10.57 -3.70
CA ILE A 69 -9.41 9.42 -2.85
C ILE A 69 -8.01 9.55 -2.31
N LEU A 70 -7.87 9.53 -0.99
CA LEU A 70 -6.57 9.47 -0.33
C LEU A 70 -6.28 8.01 0.05
N ILE A 71 -5.10 7.53 -0.30
CA ILE A 71 -4.57 6.26 0.21
C ILE A 71 -3.43 6.56 1.18
N GLY A 72 -3.52 6.00 2.38
CA GLY A 72 -2.44 5.97 3.35
C GLY A 72 -1.83 4.58 3.42
N LEU A 73 -0.54 4.48 3.10
CA LEU A 73 0.24 3.27 3.19
C LEU A 73 1.07 3.31 4.46
N ARG A 74 0.90 2.33 5.34
CA ARG A 74 1.71 2.16 6.55
C ARG A 74 2.41 0.81 6.49
N GLY A 75 3.73 0.83 6.56
CA GLY A 75 4.54 -0.37 6.77
C GLY A 75 4.99 -0.48 8.22
N SER A 76 5.02 -1.69 8.76
CA SER A 76 5.52 -1.99 10.11
C SER A 76 6.48 -3.17 10.08
N LEU A 77 7.54 -3.07 10.89
CA LEU A 77 8.51 -4.12 11.16
C LEU A 77 8.60 -4.43 12.65
N SER A 78 8.61 -5.72 12.99
CA SER A 78 8.89 -6.22 14.33
C SER A 78 10.32 -5.89 14.78
N PHE A 79 11.33 -5.96 13.88
CA PHE A 79 12.76 -5.74 14.17
C PHE A 79 13.31 -4.42 13.60
N SER A 80 14.28 -3.80 14.29
CA SER A 80 14.53 -2.36 14.17
C SER A 80 15.75 -1.90 13.33
N PHE A 81 16.78 -2.69 13.04
CA PHE A 81 18.04 -2.09 12.58
C PHE A 81 18.40 -2.25 11.09
N THR A 82 18.10 -3.37 10.43
CA THR A 82 18.50 -3.61 9.01
C THR A 82 17.34 -3.66 8.01
N GLY A 83 16.11 -3.82 8.49
CA GLY A 83 14.91 -3.89 7.65
C GLY A 83 14.28 -2.53 7.35
N ALA A 84 14.55 -1.50 8.16
CA ALA A 84 13.89 -0.21 8.12
C ALA A 84 14.05 0.51 6.77
N ASP A 85 15.28 0.56 6.25
CA ASP A 85 15.56 1.21 4.97
C ASP A 85 14.91 0.46 3.79
N LYS A 86 14.98 -0.87 3.80
CA LYS A 86 14.29 -1.71 2.80
C LYS A 86 12.78 -1.49 2.83
N LEU A 87 12.17 -1.38 4.01
CA LEU A 87 10.74 -1.08 4.14
C LEU A 87 10.41 0.31 3.56
N LYS A 88 11.22 1.32 3.91
CA LYS A 88 11.05 2.69 3.39
C LYS A 88 11.16 2.72 1.86
N GLU A 89 12.08 1.98 1.28
CA GLU A 89 12.24 1.82 -0.18
C GLU A 89 11.05 1.11 -0.82
N LYS A 90 10.58 -0.01 -0.25
CA LYS A 90 9.42 -0.74 -0.77
C LYS A 90 8.15 0.10 -0.70
N LEU A 91 7.90 0.83 0.40
CA LEU A 91 6.79 1.77 0.50
C LEU A 91 6.90 2.92 -0.51
N LYS A 92 8.10 3.45 -0.75
CA LYS A 92 8.33 4.49 -1.77
C LYS A 92 8.02 3.95 -3.17
N ARG A 93 8.40 2.71 -3.47
CA ARG A 93 8.09 2.05 -4.74
C ARG A 93 6.59 1.86 -4.93
N LEU A 94 5.89 1.32 -3.94
CA LEU A 94 4.43 1.17 -3.95
C LEU A 94 3.71 2.51 -4.16
N GLN A 95 4.13 3.55 -3.43
CA GLN A 95 3.61 4.91 -3.63
C GLN A 95 3.83 5.39 -5.07
N THR A 96 4.99 5.10 -5.66
CA THR A 96 5.30 5.50 -7.04
C THR A 96 4.44 4.75 -8.05
N ASP A 97 4.27 3.44 -7.89
CA ASP A 97 3.43 2.62 -8.76
C ASP A 97 1.96 3.06 -8.69
N LEU A 98 1.45 3.35 -7.49
CA LEU A 98 0.10 3.89 -7.29
C LEU A 98 -0.08 5.26 -7.97
N ARG A 99 0.92 6.14 -7.91
CA ARG A 99 0.88 7.45 -8.59
C ARG A 99 0.92 7.32 -10.11
N ARG A 100 1.48 6.23 -10.63
CA ARG A 100 1.60 5.94 -12.07
C ARG A 100 0.41 5.16 -12.63
N LEU A 101 -0.71 5.11 -11.92
CA LEU A 101 -1.97 4.68 -12.52
C LEU A 101 -2.33 5.71 -13.61
N ASP A 102 -1.79 5.46 -14.81
CA ASP A 102 -2.05 6.19 -16.04
C ASP A 102 -3.51 5.95 -16.40
N TYR A 103 -4.36 6.90 -16.05
CA TYR A 103 -5.65 7.02 -16.69
C TYR A 103 -5.40 7.81 -17.98
N ALA A 104 -5.11 7.07 -19.06
CA ALA A 104 -5.18 7.62 -20.40
C ALA A 104 -6.63 8.09 -20.61
N PHE A 105 -6.82 9.40 -20.60
CA PHE A 105 -8.06 10.07 -20.98
C PHE A 105 -8.16 10.12 -22.50
#